data_AF-A0A3C0FDB0-F1
#
_entry.id   AF-A0A3C0FDB0-F1
#
_cell.length_a   1.000
_cell.length_b   1.000
_cell.length_c   1.000
_cell.angle_alpha   90.00
_cell.angle_beta   90.00
_cell.angle_gamma   90.00
#
_symmetry.space_group_name_H-M   'P 1'
#
loop_
_entity.id
_entity.type
_entity.pdbx_description
1 polymer ?
#
loop_
_entity_poly.entity_id
_entity_poly.type
_entity_poly.pdbx_seq_one_letter_code
_entity_poly.pdbx_strand_id
1 'polypeptide(L)'
;MWLFGILGAFVVLVWLVIMGLVHVSSRYHHSRLSRRVMAVEAVLSLALAVTYTQNQVPLPSPWPQLLSLPLALALFAGMSTVTVLAWRFRLQGSFDAQIAQLEQKESALLQELDGIRDRVHTEALRLRETETQDKKSHDRTARLRHIINQWQQEPGVARIRSLRTAEWAEQYRAMSADGLQARREELMAEAEAARGARDSERETQINVELSVIELVVLEKDRDTVVPGSAGPSAQLVDRLLARQDEIAATLASVRQELATWRRKKADYLAQKLKL
;
A
#
# COMPACT_ATOMS: atom_id res chain seq x y z
N MET A 1 -25.38 -22.36 58.68
CA MET A 1 -25.14 -22.25 57.23
C MET A 1 -23.96 -21.34 56.87
N TRP A 2 -23.73 -20.20 57.55
CA TRP A 2 -22.60 -19.30 57.27
C TRP A 2 -21.20 -19.91 57.47
N LEU A 3 -21.02 -20.80 58.45
CA LEU A 3 -19.73 -21.47 58.70
C LEU A 3 -19.24 -22.32 57.52
N PHE A 4 -20.14 -22.97 56.77
CA PHE A 4 -19.78 -23.74 55.57
C PHE A 4 -19.35 -22.83 54.41
N GLY A 5 -19.95 -21.63 54.30
CA GLY A 5 -19.53 -20.61 53.32
C GLY A 5 -18.15 -20.05 53.62
N ILE A 6 -17.85 -19.76 54.89
CA ILE A 6 -16.53 -19.29 55.34
C ILE A 6 -15.47 -20.38 55.11
N LEU A 7 -15.78 -21.63 55.44
CA LEU A 7 -14.89 -22.77 55.20
C LEU A 7 -14.62 -22.97 53.69
N GLY A 8 -15.66 -22.89 52.85
CA GLY A 8 -15.53 -22.99 51.40
C GLY A 8 -14.66 -21.86 50.81
N ALA A 9 -14.90 -20.62 51.23
CA ALA A 9 -14.09 -19.47 50.82
C ALA A 9 -12.61 -19.62 51.25
N PHE A 10 -12.38 -20.12 52.47
CA PHE A 10 -11.03 -20.40 52.97
C PHE A 10 -10.33 -21.48 52.15
N VAL A 11 -11.01 -22.58 51.81
CA VAL A 11 -10.44 -23.64 50.97
C VAL A 11 -10.08 -23.13 49.57
N VAL A 12 -10.95 -22.33 48.93
CA VAL A 12 -10.67 -21.72 47.63
C VAL A 12 -9.48 -20.76 47.70
N LEU A 13 -9.40 -19.96 48.76
CA LEU A 13 -8.29 -19.02 48.97
C LEU A 13 -6.96 -19.76 49.19
N VAL A 14 -6.95 -20.79 50.03
CA VAL A 14 -5.77 -21.65 50.25
C VAL A 14 -5.38 -22.34 48.94
N TRP A 15 -6.34 -22.84 48.17
CA TRP A 15 -6.07 -23.45 46.86
C TRP A 15 -5.46 -22.45 45.87
N LEU A 16 -5.98 -21.21 45.80
CA LEU A 16 -5.42 -20.13 44.98
C LEU A 16 -4.00 -19.75 45.41
N VAL A 17 -3.74 -19.68 46.72
CA VAL A 17 -2.42 -19.40 47.29
C VAL A 17 -1.43 -20.52 46.91
N ILE A 18 -1.82 -21.79 47.07
CA ILE A 18 -0.96 -22.94 46.72
C ILE A 18 -0.71 -22.98 45.21
N MET A 19 -1.74 -22.81 44.38
CA MET A 19 -1.58 -22.71 42.92
C MET A 19 -0.66 -21.55 42.52
N GLY A 20 -0.81 -20.39 43.15
CA GLY A 20 0.06 -19.23 42.95
C GLY A 20 1.52 -19.53 43.31
N LEU A 21 1.77 -20.08 44.50
CA LEU A 21 3.11 -20.47 44.96
C LEU A 21 3.75 -21.56 44.08
N VAL A 22 2.98 -22.56 43.65
CA VAL A 22 3.46 -23.61 42.73
C VAL A 22 3.75 -23.03 41.35
N HIS A 23 2.92 -22.11 40.85
CA HIS A 23 3.13 -21.48 39.55
C HIS A 23 4.36 -20.54 39.56
N VAL A 24 4.54 -19.78 40.65
CA VAL A 24 5.69 -18.88 40.84
C VAL A 24 6.99 -19.68 41.05
N SER A 25 6.98 -20.79 41.79
CA SER A 25 8.18 -21.58 42.07
C SER A 25 8.63 -22.48 40.90
N SER A 26 7.70 -23.03 40.12
CA SER A 26 8.03 -24.00 39.06
C SER A 26 8.50 -23.35 37.75
N ARG A 27 7.98 -22.16 37.41
CA ARG A 27 8.20 -21.52 36.10
C ARG A 27 9.26 -20.43 36.07
N TYR A 28 9.76 -19.97 37.22
CA TYR A 28 10.63 -18.79 37.25
C TYR A 28 11.99 -19.06 37.90
N HIS A 29 13.05 -18.49 37.33
CA HIS A 29 14.36 -18.44 37.97
C HIS A 29 14.49 -17.14 38.74
N HIS A 30 14.47 -17.22 40.07
CA HIS A 30 14.53 -16.03 40.92
C HIS A 30 15.94 -15.41 40.97
N SER A 31 16.08 -14.25 40.34
CA SER A 31 17.27 -13.41 40.46
C SER A 31 17.43 -12.89 41.90
N ARG A 32 18.60 -12.30 42.21
CA ARG A 32 18.81 -11.63 43.50
C ARG A 32 17.87 -10.43 43.69
N LEU A 33 17.43 -9.80 42.59
CA LEU A 33 16.48 -8.68 42.64
C LEU A 33 15.07 -9.17 42.94
N SER A 34 14.58 -10.22 42.26
CA SER A 34 13.23 -10.75 42.54
C SER A 34 13.10 -11.26 43.98
N ARG A 35 14.16 -11.87 44.53
CA ARG A 35 14.17 -12.30 45.93
C ARG A 35 14.05 -11.13 46.92
N ARG A 36 14.69 -10.00 46.64
CA ARG A 36 14.56 -8.79 47.44
C ARG A 36 13.15 -8.20 47.36
N VAL A 37 12.57 -8.14 46.16
CA VAL A 37 11.21 -7.65 45.94
C VAL A 37 10.19 -8.53 46.68
N MET A 38 10.28 -9.86 46.53
CA MET A 38 9.42 -10.81 47.24
C MET A 38 9.58 -10.71 48.77
N ALA A 39 10.79 -10.50 49.29
CA ALA A 39 11.02 -10.32 50.72
C ALA A 39 10.39 -9.02 51.24
N VAL A 40 10.52 -7.92 50.50
CA VAL A 40 9.87 -6.65 50.83
C VAL A 40 8.35 -6.79 50.80
N GLU A 41 7.79 -7.46 49.79
CA GLU A 41 6.36 -7.75 49.71
C GLU A 41 5.88 -8.59 50.90
N ALA A 42 6.63 -9.63 51.30
CA ALA A 42 6.27 -10.47 52.44
C ALA A 42 6.22 -9.66 53.75
N VAL A 43 7.21 -8.79 53.97
CA VAL A 43 7.24 -7.88 55.14
C VAL A 43 6.07 -6.90 55.09
N LEU A 44 5.77 -6.34 53.92
CA LEU A 44 4.66 -5.39 53.73
C LEU A 44 3.30 -6.06 53.96
N SER A 45 3.08 -7.26 53.42
CA SER A 45 1.87 -8.07 53.63
C SER A 45 1.64 -8.39 55.10
N LEU A 46 2.71 -8.76 55.81
CA LEU A 46 2.64 -9.05 57.23
C LEU A 46 2.31 -7.79 58.05
N ALA A 47 2.98 -6.67 57.77
CA ALA A 47 2.72 -5.40 58.44
C ALA A 47 1.26 -4.93 58.23
N LEU A 48 0.76 -5.02 56.99
CA LEU A 48 -0.64 -4.68 56.65
C LEU A 48 -1.65 -5.60 57.35
N ALA A 49 -1.40 -6.90 57.40
CA ALA A 49 -2.29 -7.84 58.07
C ALA A 49 -2.33 -7.63 59.59
N VAL A 50 -1.18 -7.38 60.21
CA VAL A 50 -1.08 -7.09 61.65
C VAL A 50 -1.79 -5.78 61.99
N THR A 51 -1.51 -4.70 61.25
CA THR A 51 -2.17 -3.40 61.47
C THR A 51 -3.68 -3.47 61.26
N TYR A 52 -4.14 -4.17 60.22
CA TYR A 52 -5.57 -4.37 59.97
C TYR A 52 -6.25 -5.14 61.10
N THR A 53 -5.67 -6.27 61.54
CA THR A 53 -6.23 -7.10 62.60
C THR A 53 -6.24 -6.41 63.97
N GLN A 54 -5.19 -5.64 64.30
CA GLN A 54 -5.12 -4.85 65.52
C GLN A 54 -6.17 -3.74 65.56
N ASN A 55 -6.42 -3.06 64.43
CA ASN A 55 -7.42 -2.01 64.35
C ASN A 55 -8.86 -2.54 64.44
N GLN A 56 -9.12 -3.75 63.94
CA GLN A 56 -10.48 -4.32 63.91
C GLN A 56 -10.85 -5.11 65.17
N VAL A 57 -9.87 -5.67 65.88
CA VAL A 57 -10.10 -6.48 67.09
C VAL A 57 -9.27 -5.93 68.26
N PRO A 58 -9.77 -4.90 68.97
CA PRO A 58 -9.04 -4.22 70.04
C PRO A 58 -9.03 -5.00 71.38
N LEU A 59 -9.14 -6.33 71.36
CA LEU A 59 -9.16 -7.15 72.56
C LEU A 59 -7.74 -7.58 72.95
N PRO A 60 -7.36 -7.62 74.25
CA PRO A 60 -6.06 -8.06 74.76
C PRO A 60 -5.89 -9.60 74.69
N SER A 61 -6.25 -10.16 73.54
CA SER A 61 -6.30 -11.58 73.25
C SER A 61 -5.18 -11.95 72.26
N PRO A 62 -4.63 -13.18 72.30
CA PRO A 62 -3.67 -13.65 71.29
C PRO A 62 -4.33 -13.97 69.93
N TRP A 63 -5.66 -14.06 69.86
CA TRP A 63 -6.41 -14.42 68.65
C TRP A 63 -6.18 -13.50 67.42
N PRO A 64 -6.04 -12.17 67.54
CA PRO A 64 -5.75 -11.28 66.40
C PRO A 64 -4.42 -11.60 65.74
N GLN A 65 -3.40 -11.98 66.52
CA GLN A 65 -2.08 -12.37 65.99
C GLN A 65 -2.19 -13.66 65.16
N LEU A 66 -2.96 -14.65 65.63
CA LEU A 66 -3.20 -15.89 64.88
C LEU A 66 -3.98 -15.65 63.58
N LEU A 67 -4.93 -14.71 63.55
CA LEU A 67 -5.71 -14.35 62.36
C LEU A 67 -4.93 -13.50 61.35
N SER A 68 -3.90 -12.78 61.79
CA SER A 68 -3.05 -11.95 60.91
C SER A 68 -2.23 -12.80 59.93
N LEU A 69 -1.87 -14.03 60.30
CA LEU A 69 -0.99 -14.90 59.53
C LEU A 69 -1.63 -15.41 58.21
N PRO A 70 -2.86 -15.97 58.20
CA PRO A 70 -3.54 -16.33 56.96
C PRO A 70 -3.90 -15.12 56.10
N LEU A 71 -4.23 -13.98 56.72
CA LEU A 71 -4.48 -12.73 56.00
C LEU A 71 -3.20 -12.21 55.32
N ALA A 72 -2.06 -12.24 56.02
CA ALA A 72 -0.76 -11.88 55.46
C ALA A 72 -0.40 -12.78 54.27
N LEU A 73 -0.62 -14.09 54.39
CA LEU A 73 -0.38 -15.05 53.32
C LEU A 73 -1.25 -14.76 52.09
N ALA A 74 -2.53 -14.44 52.29
CA ALA A 74 -3.45 -14.08 51.22
C ALA A 74 -3.00 -12.80 50.48
N LEU A 75 -2.67 -11.74 51.25
CA LEU A 75 -2.18 -10.48 50.70
C LEU A 75 -0.87 -10.65 49.95
N PHE A 76 0.05 -11.47 50.48
CA PHE A 76 1.32 -11.78 49.84
C PHE A 76 1.13 -12.52 48.53
N ALA A 77 0.28 -13.55 48.49
CA ALA A 77 -0.02 -14.29 47.27
C ALA A 77 -0.64 -13.38 46.19
N GLY A 78 -1.56 -12.48 46.59
CA GLY A 78 -2.15 -11.50 45.68
C GLY A 78 -1.11 -10.53 45.11
N MET A 79 -0.34 -9.86 45.98
CA MET A 79 0.67 -8.89 45.55
C MET A 79 1.77 -9.52 44.69
N SER A 80 2.30 -10.68 45.10
CA SER A 80 3.33 -11.38 44.33
C SER A 80 2.84 -11.79 42.93
N THR A 81 1.58 -12.21 42.80
CA THR A 81 0.99 -12.52 41.49
C THR A 81 0.93 -11.28 40.60
N VAL A 82 0.48 -10.14 41.14
CA VAL A 82 0.44 -8.86 40.42
C VAL A 82 1.84 -8.42 40.01
N THR A 83 2.81 -8.50 40.91
CA THR A 83 4.20 -8.12 40.62
C THR A 83 4.81 -9.00 39.54
N VAL A 84 4.60 -10.32 39.59
CA VAL A 84 5.08 -11.25 38.54
C VAL A 84 4.43 -10.93 37.19
N LEU A 85 3.12 -10.65 37.17
CA LEU A 85 2.43 -10.25 35.94
C LEU A 85 2.97 -8.92 35.40
N ALA A 86 3.14 -7.91 36.26
CA ALA A 86 3.68 -6.60 35.88
C ALA A 86 5.10 -6.72 35.32
N TRP A 87 5.94 -7.54 35.96
CA TRP A 87 7.31 -7.82 35.51
C TRP A 87 7.32 -8.52 34.15
N ARG A 88 6.45 -9.51 33.97
CA ARG A 88 6.26 -10.20 32.68
C ARG A 88 5.79 -9.25 31.58
N PHE A 89 4.79 -8.41 31.86
CA PHE A 89 4.32 -7.40 30.90
C PHE A 89 5.43 -6.43 30.52
N ARG A 90 6.22 -5.97 31.48
CA ARG A 90 7.35 -5.07 31.22
C ARG A 90 8.41 -5.73 30.32
N LEU A 91 8.71 -7.01 30.57
CA LEU A 91 9.69 -7.76 29.78
C LEU A 91 9.16 -8.13 28.38
N GLN A 92 7.87 -8.44 28.25
CA GLN A 92 7.22 -8.70 26.96
C GLN A 92 7.03 -7.41 26.15
N GLY A 93 6.86 -6.27 26.81
CA GLY A 93 6.57 -5.00 26.15
C GLY A 93 7.63 -4.55 25.13
N SER A 94 8.90 -4.90 25.34
CA SER A 94 9.95 -4.62 24.35
C SER A 94 9.81 -5.45 23.08
N PHE A 95 9.45 -6.73 23.20
CA PHE A 95 9.15 -7.59 22.05
C PHE A 95 7.89 -7.13 21.34
N ASP A 96 6.84 -6.79 22.09
CA ASP A 96 5.56 -6.34 21.54
C ASP A 96 5.71 -5.01 20.80
N ALA A 97 6.46 -4.06 21.36
CA ALA A 97 6.75 -2.80 20.69
C ALA A 97 7.51 -3.00 19.37
N GLN A 98 8.52 -3.88 19.34
CA GLN A 98 9.26 -4.14 18.10
C GLN A 98 8.44 -4.89 17.06
N ILE A 99 7.63 -5.87 17.47
CA ILE A 99 6.71 -6.57 16.58
C ILE A 99 5.70 -5.58 15.99
N ALA A 100 5.07 -4.74 16.82
CA ALA A 100 4.11 -3.74 16.37
C ALA A 100 4.75 -2.72 15.41
N GLN A 101 5.98 -2.28 15.69
CA GLN A 101 6.71 -1.38 14.79
C GLN A 101 6.99 -2.04 13.43
N LEU A 102 7.38 -3.32 13.41
CA LEU A 102 7.63 -4.06 12.17
C LEU A 102 6.33 -4.35 11.40
N GLU A 103 5.23 -4.65 12.08
CA GLU A 103 3.90 -4.81 11.47
C GLU A 103 3.40 -3.49 10.85
N GLN A 104 3.66 -2.35 11.51
CA GLN A 104 3.36 -1.04 10.95
C GLN A 104 4.22 -0.75 9.71
N LYS A 105 5.51 -1.10 9.73
CA LYS A 105 6.38 -0.99 8.54
C LYS A 105 5.92 -1.92 7.41
N GLU A 106 5.54 -3.16 7.71
CA GLU A 106 5.01 -4.09 6.72
C GLU A 106 3.75 -3.54 6.06
N SER A 107 2.80 -3.04 6.85
CA SER A 107 1.56 -2.46 6.31
C SER A 107 1.80 -1.20 5.47
N ALA A 108 2.73 -0.33 5.88
CA ALA A 108 3.13 0.84 5.09
C ALA A 108 3.77 0.46 3.75
N LEU A 109 4.67 -0.53 3.73
CA LEU A 109 5.31 -1.03 2.50
C LEU A 109 4.30 -1.69 1.56
N LEU A 110 3.32 -2.44 2.09
CA LEU A 110 2.24 -3.02 1.28
C LEU A 110 1.38 -1.93 0.62
N GLN A 111 1.02 -0.88 1.37
CA GLN A 111 0.28 0.26 0.82
C GLN A 111 1.08 1.00 -0.27
N GLU A 112 2.39 1.22 -0.07
CA GLU A 112 3.26 1.83 -1.08
C GLU A 112 3.32 0.95 -2.35
N LEU A 113 3.42 -0.36 -2.18
CA LEU A 113 3.50 -1.33 -3.28
C LEU A 113 2.20 -1.37 -4.09
N ASP A 114 1.04 -1.35 -3.44
CA ASP A 114 -0.25 -1.28 -4.12
C ASP A 114 -0.40 0.04 -4.88
N GLY A 115 0.00 1.17 -4.27
CA GLY A 115 0.02 2.46 -4.95
C GLY A 115 0.94 2.50 -6.18
N ILE A 116 2.08 1.81 -6.14
CA ILE A 116 2.99 1.69 -7.30
C ILE A 116 2.38 0.81 -8.38
N ARG A 117 1.75 -0.32 -8.02
CA ARG A 117 1.07 -1.20 -8.98
C ARG A 117 -0.02 -0.46 -9.74
N ASP A 118 -0.83 0.32 -9.04
CA ASP A 118 -1.87 1.14 -9.66
C ASP A 118 -1.27 2.15 -10.64
N ARG A 119 -0.18 2.84 -10.24
CA ARG A 119 0.53 3.77 -11.13
C ARG A 119 1.09 3.08 -12.37
N VAL A 120 1.79 1.95 -12.20
CA VAL A 120 2.32 1.15 -13.32
C VAL A 120 1.18 0.75 -14.27
N HIS A 121 0.04 0.30 -13.72
CA HIS A 121 -1.11 -0.08 -14.53
C HIS A 121 -1.66 1.10 -15.33
N THR A 122 -1.87 2.25 -14.68
CA THR A 122 -2.38 3.46 -15.34
C THR A 122 -1.44 3.97 -16.44
N GLU A 123 -0.14 3.98 -16.20
CA GLU A 123 0.85 4.41 -17.19
C GLU A 123 0.99 3.40 -18.33
N ALA A 124 0.90 2.10 -18.05
CA ALA A 124 0.87 1.08 -19.10
C ALA A 124 -0.37 1.20 -20.00
N LEU A 125 -1.53 1.55 -19.43
CA LEU A 125 -2.73 1.83 -20.22
C LEU A 125 -2.55 3.07 -21.09
N ARG A 126 -2.00 4.16 -20.54
CA ARG A 126 -1.69 5.38 -21.30
C ARG A 126 -0.75 5.11 -22.47
N LEU A 127 0.32 4.34 -22.24
CA LEU A 127 1.25 3.93 -23.29
C LEU A 127 0.57 3.11 -24.40
N ARG A 128 -0.34 2.19 -24.04
CA ARG A 128 -1.12 1.45 -25.03
C ARG A 128 -2.06 2.35 -25.82
N GLU A 129 -2.73 3.29 -25.16
CA GLU A 129 -3.61 4.25 -25.82
C GLU A 129 -2.82 5.09 -26.83
N THR A 130 -1.68 5.65 -26.43
CA THR A 130 -0.82 6.44 -27.34
C THR A 130 -0.30 5.58 -28.50
N GLU A 131 0.16 4.35 -28.26
CA GLU A 131 0.57 3.44 -29.33
C GLU A 131 -0.58 3.13 -30.31
N THR A 132 -1.80 2.93 -29.82
CA THR A 132 -2.95 2.66 -30.69
C THR A 132 -3.36 3.90 -31.49
N GLN A 133 -3.25 5.09 -30.91
CA GLN A 133 -3.51 6.35 -31.59
C GLN A 133 -2.45 6.62 -32.66
N ASP A 134 -1.18 6.38 -32.36
CA ASP A 134 -0.08 6.49 -33.31
C ASP A 134 -0.24 5.53 -34.49
N LYS A 135 -0.61 4.27 -34.22
CA LYS A 135 -0.92 3.28 -35.27
C LYS A 135 -2.07 3.73 -36.16
N LYS A 136 -3.18 4.18 -35.56
CA LYS A 136 -4.34 4.70 -36.32
C LYS A 136 -3.96 5.92 -37.16
N SER A 137 -3.17 6.82 -36.61
CA SER A 137 -2.65 7.99 -37.33
C SER A 137 -1.78 7.57 -38.52
N HIS A 138 -0.85 6.64 -38.29
CA HIS A 138 0.02 6.10 -39.34
C HIS A 138 -0.76 5.41 -40.46
N ASP A 139 -1.73 4.54 -40.11
CA ASP A 139 -2.60 3.87 -41.06
C ASP A 139 -3.43 4.87 -41.88
N ARG A 140 -3.93 5.93 -41.23
CA ARG A 140 -4.66 7.02 -41.90
C ARG A 140 -3.77 7.77 -42.88
N THR A 141 -2.56 8.15 -42.49
CA THR A 141 -1.59 8.78 -43.40
C THR A 141 -1.25 7.87 -44.58
N ALA A 142 -1.06 6.57 -44.34
CA ALA A 142 -0.77 5.60 -45.39
C ALA A 142 -1.91 5.48 -46.41
N ARG A 143 -3.16 5.46 -45.94
CA ARG A 143 -4.36 5.46 -46.81
C ARG A 143 -4.46 6.73 -47.65
N LEU A 144 -4.27 7.91 -47.05
CA LEU A 144 -4.30 9.18 -47.78
C LEU A 144 -3.21 9.24 -48.86
N ARG A 145 -1.98 8.80 -48.54
CA ARG A 145 -0.89 8.69 -49.52
C ARG A 145 -1.22 7.70 -50.64
N HIS A 146 -1.87 6.59 -50.32
CA HIS A 146 -2.29 5.62 -51.33
C HIS A 146 -3.30 6.22 -52.31
N ILE A 147 -4.32 6.94 -51.82
CA ILE A 147 -5.32 7.64 -52.66
C ILE A 147 -4.63 8.65 -53.58
N ILE A 148 -3.75 9.49 -53.02
CA ILE A 148 -3.02 10.50 -53.79
C ILE A 148 -2.13 9.84 -54.86
N ASN A 149 -1.37 8.82 -54.48
CA ASN A 149 -0.48 8.10 -55.40
C ASN A 149 -1.25 7.40 -56.52
N GLN A 150 -2.40 6.79 -56.19
CA GLN A 150 -3.24 6.12 -57.19
C GLN A 150 -3.73 7.11 -58.24
N TRP A 151 -4.22 8.28 -57.82
CA TRP A 151 -4.68 9.32 -58.74
C TRP A 151 -3.55 9.92 -59.59
N GLN A 152 -2.35 10.08 -59.01
CA GLN A 152 -1.15 10.53 -59.73
C GLN A 152 -0.69 9.53 -60.81
N GLN A 153 -0.89 8.23 -60.61
CA GLN A 153 -0.39 7.18 -61.49
C GLN A 153 -1.34 6.81 -62.65
N GLU A 154 -2.53 7.41 -62.71
CA GLU A 154 -3.44 7.16 -63.82
C GLU A 154 -2.82 7.62 -65.18
N PRO A 155 -2.97 6.80 -66.23
CA PRO A 155 -2.28 7.00 -67.50
C PRO A 155 -2.73 8.29 -68.22
N GLY A 156 -1.79 8.95 -68.91
CA GLY A 156 -2.07 10.09 -69.80
C GLY A 156 -1.81 11.48 -69.22
N VAL A 157 -1.82 11.66 -67.89
CA VAL A 157 -1.67 12.98 -67.23
C VAL A 157 -0.88 12.97 -65.92
N ALA A 158 -0.19 11.88 -65.61
CA ALA A 158 0.53 11.67 -64.35
C ALA A 158 1.44 12.84 -63.91
N ARG A 159 2.22 13.39 -64.85
CA ARG A 159 3.14 14.52 -64.57
C ARG A 159 2.42 15.80 -64.14
N ILE A 160 1.26 16.09 -64.74
CA ILE A 160 0.45 17.26 -64.41
C ILE A 160 -0.16 17.08 -63.01
N ARG A 161 -0.67 15.87 -62.75
CA ARG A 161 -1.29 15.52 -61.46
C ARG A 161 -0.28 15.55 -60.31
N SER A 162 0.94 15.05 -60.51
CA SER A 162 2.00 15.12 -59.50
C SER A 162 2.42 16.57 -59.20
N LEU A 163 2.55 17.41 -60.23
CA LEU A 163 2.87 18.83 -60.07
C LEU A 163 1.76 19.52 -59.26
N ARG A 164 0.50 19.28 -59.64
CA ARG A 164 -0.67 19.88 -58.99
C ARG A 164 -0.83 19.47 -57.53
N THR A 165 -0.60 18.20 -57.20
CA THR A 165 -0.58 17.77 -55.79
C THR A 165 0.55 18.40 -54.98
N ALA A 166 1.70 18.67 -55.60
CA ALA A 166 2.81 19.35 -54.92
C ALA A 166 2.48 20.83 -54.67
N GLU A 167 1.89 21.51 -55.65
CA GLU A 167 1.40 22.89 -55.51
C GLU A 167 0.34 23.00 -54.41
N TRP A 168 -0.64 22.09 -54.39
CA TRP A 168 -1.63 22.03 -53.32
C TRP A 168 -0.99 21.84 -51.95
N ALA A 169 -0.08 20.87 -51.81
CA ALA A 169 0.60 20.62 -50.54
C ALA A 169 1.40 21.83 -50.06
N GLU A 170 2.08 22.55 -50.97
CA GLU A 170 2.82 23.77 -50.65
C GLU A 170 1.89 24.90 -50.19
N GLN A 171 0.80 25.15 -50.94
CA GLN A 171 -0.21 26.16 -50.60
C GLN A 171 -0.82 25.90 -49.23
N TYR A 172 -1.26 24.67 -48.96
CA TYR A 172 -1.89 24.30 -47.69
C TYR A 172 -0.92 24.31 -46.51
N ARG A 173 0.36 24.00 -46.74
CA ARG A 173 1.38 24.16 -45.69
C ARG A 173 1.53 25.62 -45.26
N ALA A 174 1.40 26.58 -46.18
CA ALA A 174 1.46 28.01 -45.87
C ALA A 174 0.19 28.56 -45.19
N MET A 175 -0.96 27.86 -45.26
CA MET A 175 -2.22 28.32 -44.66
C MET A 175 -2.28 28.15 -43.14
N SER A 176 -3.06 28.99 -42.44
CA SER A 176 -3.40 28.80 -41.02
C SER A 176 -4.37 27.63 -40.83
N ALA A 177 -4.55 27.16 -39.58
CA ALA A 177 -5.52 26.11 -39.26
C ALA A 177 -6.95 26.52 -39.67
N ASP A 178 -7.35 27.76 -39.38
CA ASP A 178 -8.66 28.30 -39.76
C ASP A 178 -8.81 28.40 -41.29
N GLY A 179 -7.73 28.76 -42.00
CA GLY A 179 -7.71 28.81 -43.46
C GLY A 179 -7.86 27.43 -44.10
N LEU A 180 -7.20 26.40 -43.54
CA LEU A 180 -7.35 25.01 -43.98
C LEU A 180 -8.77 24.49 -43.75
N GLN A 181 -9.39 24.82 -42.61
CA GLN A 181 -10.75 24.43 -42.29
C GLN A 181 -11.75 25.08 -43.26
N ALA A 182 -11.63 26.39 -43.50
CA ALA A 182 -12.48 27.09 -44.47
C ALA A 182 -12.36 26.51 -45.89
N ARG A 183 -11.13 26.22 -46.34
CA ARG A 183 -10.90 25.60 -47.65
C ARG A 183 -11.46 24.18 -47.74
N ARG A 184 -11.38 23.41 -46.65
CA ARG A 184 -11.97 22.07 -46.57
C ARG A 184 -13.50 22.14 -46.69
N GLU A 185 -14.15 23.08 -46.02
CA GLU A 185 -15.60 23.28 -46.09
C GLU A 185 -16.06 23.67 -47.50
N GLU A 186 -15.30 24.56 -48.16
CA GLU A 186 -15.53 24.94 -49.55
C GLU A 186 -15.45 23.71 -50.49
N LEU A 187 -14.39 22.91 -50.38
CA LEU A 187 -14.22 21.71 -51.20
C LEU A 187 -15.25 20.62 -50.92
N MET A 188 -15.74 20.50 -49.67
CA MET A 188 -16.84 19.58 -49.37
C MET A 188 -18.14 20.04 -50.04
N ALA A 189 -18.44 21.34 -50.04
CA ALA A 189 -19.59 21.89 -50.75
C ALA A 189 -19.45 21.71 -52.28
N GLU A 190 -18.25 21.89 -52.84
CA GLU A 190 -17.97 21.61 -54.24
C GLU A 190 -18.14 20.12 -54.60
N ALA A 191 -17.71 19.22 -53.72
CA ALA A 191 -17.88 17.77 -53.91
C ALA A 191 -19.36 17.38 -54.00
N GLU A 192 -20.19 17.92 -53.10
CA GLU A 192 -21.64 17.69 -53.10
C GLU A 192 -22.30 18.21 -54.38
N ALA A 193 -21.89 19.39 -54.85
CA ALA A 193 -22.36 19.95 -56.11
C ALA A 193 -21.94 19.12 -57.33
N ALA A 194 -20.68 18.65 -57.38
CA ALA A 194 -20.15 17.82 -58.47
C ALA A 194 -20.86 16.45 -58.54
N ARG A 195 -21.20 15.88 -57.38
CA ARG A 195 -21.95 14.62 -57.28
C ARG A 195 -23.36 14.73 -57.88
N GLY A 196 -24.02 15.88 -57.68
CA GLY A 196 -25.30 16.19 -58.32
C GLY A 196 -25.21 16.36 -59.84
N ALA A 197 -24.05 16.80 -60.34
CA ALA A 197 -23.80 17.09 -61.76
C ALA A 197 -23.31 15.88 -62.59
N ARG A 198 -23.03 14.73 -61.97
CA ARG A 198 -22.46 13.51 -62.60
C ARG A 198 -21.08 13.72 -63.24
N ASP A 199 -20.29 14.67 -62.76
CA ASP A 199 -18.92 14.90 -63.22
C ASP A 199 -17.92 14.08 -62.38
N SER A 200 -17.68 12.82 -62.81
CA SER A 200 -16.87 11.88 -62.05
C SER A 200 -15.39 12.28 -61.95
N GLU A 201 -14.85 12.95 -62.97
CA GLU A 201 -13.44 13.36 -62.96
C GLU A 201 -13.23 14.51 -61.96
N ARG A 202 -14.13 15.50 -61.98
CA ARG A 202 -14.10 16.60 -61.01
C ARG A 202 -14.31 16.11 -59.57
N GLU A 203 -15.20 15.16 -59.36
CA GLU A 203 -15.40 14.53 -58.04
C GLU A 203 -14.12 13.84 -57.54
N THR A 204 -13.43 13.08 -58.40
CA THR A 204 -12.14 12.44 -58.01
C THR A 204 -11.05 13.46 -57.70
N GLN A 205 -10.97 14.56 -58.46
CA GLN A 205 -10.02 15.63 -58.21
C GLN A 205 -10.25 16.30 -56.85
N ILE A 206 -11.51 16.62 -56.53
CA ILE A 206 -11.87 17.25 -55.24
C ILE A 206 -11.57 16.29 -54.08
N ASN A 207 -11.86 15.00 -54.23
CA ASN A 207 -11.57 14.00 -53.19
C ASN A 207 -10.06 13.85 -52.92
N VAL A 208 -9.22 13.98 -53.95
CA VAL A 208 -7.76 13.97 -53.80
C VAL A 208 -7.27 15.27 -53.18
N GLU A 209 -7.82 16.42 -53.57
CA GLU A 209 -7.51 17.73 -52.96
C GLU A 209 -7.84 17.72 -51.45
N LEU A 210 -9.01 17.19 -51.07
CA LEU A 210 -9.40 16.95 -49.67
C LEU A 210 -8.41 16.03 -48.94
N SER A 211 -7.94 14.97 -49.61
CA SER A 211 -6.96 14.03 -49.04
C SER A 211 -5.59 14.70 -48.80
N VAL A 212 -5.18 15.63 -49.66
CA VAL A 212 -3.95 16.42 -49.50
C VAL A 212 -4.08 17.39 -48.32
N ILE A 213 -5.22 18.08 -48.19
CA ILE A 213 -5.49 18.96 -47.03
C ILE A 213 -5.42 18.16 -45.73
N GLU A 214 -6.10 17.01 -45.68
CA GLU A 214 -6.12 16.16 -44.49
C GLU A 214 -4.72 15.67 -44.11
N LEU A 215 -3.89 15.33 -45.09
CA LEU A 215 -2.50 14.93 -44.86
C LEU A 215 -1.66 16.09 -44.31
N VAL A 216 -1.85 17.32 -44.82
CA VAL A 216 -1.15 18.52 -44.31
C VAL A 216 -1.59 18.87 -42.89
N VAL A 217 -2.88 18.71 -42.56
CA VAL A 217 -3.38 18.89 -41.19
C VAL A 217 -2.73 17.87 -40.25
N LEU A 218 -2.69 16.59 -40.63
CA LEU A 218 -2.04 15.55 -39.82
C LEU A 218 -0.53 15.79 -39.66
N GLU A 219 0.15 16.32 -40.67
CA GLU A 219 1.57 16.72 -40.57
C GLU A 219 1.76 17.88 -39.57
N LYS A 220 0.92 18.92 -39.64
CA LYS A 220 0.97 20.07 -38.70
C LYS A 220 0.63 19.66 -37.26
N ASP A 221 -0.36 18.80 -37.07
CA ASP A 221 -0.71 18.28 -35.75
C ASP A 221 0.43 17.43 -35.17
N ARG A 222 1.17 16.71 -36.03
CA ARG A 222 2.34 15.94 -35.60
C ARG A 222 3.53 16.81 -35.22
N ASP A 223 3.74 17.93 -35.91
CA ASP A 223 4.83 18.87 -35.61
C ASP A 223 4.56 19.69 -34.32
N THR A 224 3.29 19.86 -33.94
CA THR A 224 2.91 20.51 -32.67
C THR A 224 2.95 19.54 -31.48
N VAL A 225 2.75 18.24 -31.70
CA VAL A 225 2.98 17.20 -30.69
C VAL A 225 4.48 16.94 -30.61
N VAL A 226 5.14 17.53 -29.61
CA VAL A 226 6.58 17.35 -29.34
C VAL A 226 6.98 15.88 -29.48
N PRO A 227 7.83 15.52 -30.45
CA PRO A 227 8.29 14.15 -30.64
C PRO A 227 9.18 13.79 -29.46
N GLY A 228 8.59 13.18 -28.45
CA GLY A 228 9.28 12.88 -27.19
C GLY A 228 8.40 12.42 -26.04
N SER A 229 7.07 12.57 -26.08
CA SER A 229 6.19 12.23 -24.95
C SER A 229 6.03 10.73 -24.66
N ALA A 230 6.42 9.84 -25.59
CA ALA A 230 6.47 8.40 -25.32
C ALA A 230 7.71 7.97 -24.50
N GLY A 231 8.81 8.72 -24.58
CA GLY A 231 10.06 8.45 -23.85
C GLY A 231 9.99 8.61 -22.31
N PRO A 232 9.34 9.65 -21.74
CA PRO A 232 9.28 9.85 -20.30
C PRO A 232 8.37 8.82 -19.61
N SER A 233 7.31 8.33 -20.26
CA SER A 233 6.40 7.34 -19.66
C SER A 233 7.03 5.94 -19.59
N ALA A 234 7.76 5.49 -20.61
CA ALA A 234 8.47 4.21 -20.55
C ALA A 234 9.57 4.20 -19.46
N GLN A 235 10.37 5.26 -19.39
CA GLN A 235 11.37 5.42 -18.33
C GLN A 235 10.75 5.50 -16.92
N LEU A 236 9.55 6.09 -16.82
CA LEU A 236 8.81 6.17 -15.57
C LEU A 236 8.30 4.79 -15.14
N VAL A 237 7.79 3.98 -16.07
CA VAL A 237 7.41 2.58 -15.80
C VAL A 237 8.62 1.78 -15.31
N ASP A 238 9.78 1.89 -15.97
CA ASP A 238 11.00 1.19 -15.55
C ASP A 238 11.46 1.62 -14.15
N ARG A 239 11.39 2.93 -13.83
CA ARG A 239 11.68 3.43 -12.48
C ARG A 239 10.70 2.90 -11.43
N LEU A 240 9.41 2.83 -11.77
CA LEU A 240 8.39 2.29 -10.88
C LEU A 240 8.59 0.79 -10.63
N LEU A 241 8.96 0.03 -11.66
CA LEU A 241 9.28 -1.40 -11.52
C LEU A 241 10.53 -1.61 -10.66
N ALA A 242 11.60 -0.84 -10.89
CA ALA A 242 12.79 -0.90 -10.04
C ALA A 242 12.47 -0.57 -8.57
N ARG A 243 11.60 0.43 -8.34
CA ARG A 243 11.12 0.77 -7.00
C ARG A 243 10.26 -0.34 -6.39
N GLN A 244 9.42 -0.99 -7.19
CA GLN A 244 8.63 -2.14 -6.75
C GLN A 244 9.53 -3.29 -6.26
N ASP A 245 10.61 -3.58 -6.98
CA ASP A 245 11.57 -4.63 -6.59
C ASP A 245 12.32 -4.27 -5.29
N GLU A 246 12.70 -3.00 -5.13
CA GLU A 246 13.31 -2.50 -3.90
C GLU A 246 12.36 -2.65 -2.69
N ILE A 247 11.08 -2.29 -2.86
CA ILE A 247 10.07 -2.45 -1.82
C ILE A 247 9.80 -3.92 -1.53
N ALA A 248 9.77 -4.78 -2.54
CA ALA A 248 9.61 -6.22 -2.35
C ALA A 248 10.79 -6.83 -1.56
N ALA A 249 12.02 -6.40 -1.84
CA ALA A 249 13.21 -6.83 -1.10
C ALA A 249 13.17 -6.37 0.36
N THR A 250 12.80 -5.11 0.61
CA THR A 250 12.66 -4.58 1.98
C THR A 250 11.53 -5.25 2.73
N LEU A 251 10.39 -5.54 2.09
CA LEU A 251 9.29 -6.31 2.67
C LEU A 251 9.73 -7.71 3.09
N ALA A 252 10.51 -8.40 2.26
CA ALA A 252 11.04 -9.72 2.58
C ALA A 252 11.96 -9.66 3.82
N SER A 253 12.83 -8.65 3.88
CA SER A 253 13.68 -8.39 5.06
C SER A 253 12.86 -8.13 6.32
N VAL A 254 11.84 -7.25 6.24
CA VAL A 254 10.95 -6.93 7.37
C VAL A 254 10.22 -8.19 7.86
N ARG A 255 9.70 -9.02 6.95
CA ARG A 255 9.03 -10.28 7.29
C ARG A 255 9.96 -11.28 7.98
N GLN A 256 11.19 -11.38 7.49
CA GLN A 256 12.21 -12.21 8.14
C GLN A 256 12.49 -11.70 9.55
N GLU A 257 12.69 -10.38 9.71
CA GLU A 257 12.93 -9.77 11.02
C GLU A 257 11.74 -10.02 11.97
N LEU A 258 10.51 -9.84 11.49
CA LEU A 258 9.27 -10.10 12.23
C LEU A 258 9.19 -11.57 12.70
N ALA A 259 9.50 -12.51 11.82
CA ALA A 259 9.58 -13.94 12.16
C ALA A 259 10.64 -14.20 13.24
N THR A 260 11.81 -13.55 13.16
CA THR A 260 12.85 -13.70 14.19
C THR A 260 12.41 -13.14 15.53
N TRP A 261 11.72 -11.99 15.57
CA TRP A 261 11.21 -11.40 16.81
C TRP A 261 10.09 -12.22 17.44
N ARG A 262 9.17 -12.74 16.62
CA ARG A 262 8.13 -13.67 17.09
C ARG A 262 8.74 -14.95 17.66
N ARG A 263 9.76 -15.50 17.00
CA ARG A 263 10.50 -16.68 17.49
C ARG A 263 11.23 -16.37 18.80
N LYS A 264 11.97 -15.27 18.88
CA LYS A 264 12.63 -14.82 20.12
C LYS A 264 11.63 -14.63 21.26
N LYS A 265 10.46 -14.06 21.00
CA LYS A 265 9.37 -13.92 21.98
C LYS A 265 8.85 -15.30 22.42
N ALA A 266 8.62 -16.22 21.50
CA ALA A 266 8.17 -17.57 21.81
C ALA A 266 9.21 -18.34 22.65
N ASP A 267 10.49 -18.31 22.25
CA ASP A 267 11.60 -18.94 22.96
C ASP A 267 11.77 -18.33 24.36
N TYR A 268 11.64 -17.00 24.48
CA TYR A 268 11.68 -16.28 25.75
C TYR A 268 10.55 -16.71 26.70
N LEU A 269 9.36 -16.97 26.17
CA LEU A 269 8.21 -17.44 26.95
C LEU A 269 8.25 -18.94 27.26
N ALA A 270 8.94 -19.72 26.43
CA ALA A 270 9.15 -21.15 26.65
C ALA A 270 10.24 -21.42 27.71
N GLN A 271 11.24 -20.55 27.81
CA GLN A 271 12.26 -20.64 28.86
C GLN A 271 11.69 -20.22 30.22
N LYS A 272 12.25 -20.78 31.30
CA LYS A 272 11.93 -20.31 32.66
C LYS A 272 12.32 -18.84 32.77
N LEU A 273 11.31 -17.97 32.88
CA LEU A 273 11.50 -16.52 32.93
C LEU A 273 12.37 -16.18 34.15
N LYS A 274 13.47 -15.46 33.92
CA LYS A 274 14.27 -14.88 35.00
C LYS A 274 13.51 -13.66 35.52
N LEU A 275 12.89 -13.79 36.70
CA LEU A 275 12.34 -12.67 37.45
C LEU A 275 13.47 -11.93 38.15
#